data_AF-A0A377NBK7-F1
#
_entry.id   AF-A0A377NBK7-F1
#
_cell.length_a   1.000
_cell.length_b   1.000
_cell.length_c   1.000
_cell.angle_alpha   90.00
_cell.angle_beta   90.00
_cell.angle_gamma   90.00
#
_symmetry.space_group_name_H-M   'P 1'
#
loop_
_entity.id
_entity.type
_entity.pdbx_description
1 polymer ?
#
loop_
_entity_poly.entity_id
_entity_poly.type
_entity_poly.pdbx_seq_one_letter_code
_entity_poly.pdbx_strand_id
1 'polypeptide(L)'
;MFVSQVAKPQAEAQLGAGLTRIDHLGSYACRNVYHRAEGRLSEHATAEALDVAGFRLADGRNITVLKAWKQDDASGSFIRDMFSRSCPYFGNSIGPDYNAAHANHFHLGMRWFGFCR
;
A
#
# COMPACT_ATOMS: atom_id res chain seq x y z
N MET A 1 -10.32 4.86 -8.84
CA MET A 1 -11.28 3.77 -8.53
C MET A 1 -11.08 3.24 -7.11
N PHE A 2 -9.90 2.72 -6.74
CA PHE A 2 -9.59 2.24 -5.37
C PHE A 2 -9.89 3.26 -4.26
N VAL A 3 -9.42 4.51 -4.38
CA VAL A 3 -9.59 5.51 -3.31
C VAL A 3 -11.07 5.79 -2.99
N SER A 4 -11.89 5.97 -4.02
CA SER A 4 -13.30 6.33 -3.86
C SER A 4 -14.19 5.14 -3.51
N GLN A 5 -13.86 3.94 -3.98
CA GLN A 5 -14.67 2.73 -3.77
C GLN A 5 -14.26 1.93 -2.54
N VAL A 6 -13.00 2.03 -2.11
CA VAL A 6 -12.44 1.25 -1.01
C VAL A 6 -11.93 2.16 0.10
N ALA A 7 -10.89 2.95 -0.16
CA ALA A 7 -10.15 3.60 0.92
C ALA A 7 -11.00 4.60 1.73
N LYS A 8 -11.77 5.46 1.04
CA LYS A 8 -12.67 6.41 1.71
C LYS A 8 -13.82 5.72 2.46
N PRO A 9 -14.62 4.83 1.83
CA PRO A 9 -15.70 4.15 2.55
C PRO A 9 -15.24 3.31 3.73
N GLN A 10 -14.11 2.60 3.60
CA GLN A 10 -13.60 1.76 4.70
C GLN A 10 -13.02 2.58 5.85
N ALA A 11 -12.46 3.76 5.59
CA ALA A 11 -12.04 4.66 6.66
C ALA A 11 -13.23 5.10 7.51
N GLU A 12 -14.34 5.52 6.88
CA GLU A 12 -15.57 5.85 7.61
C GLU A 12 -16.14 4.62 8.35
N ALA A 13 -16.24 3.48 7.67
CA ALA A 13 -16.89 2.29 8.22
C ALA A 13 -16.12 1.65 9.38
N GLN A 14 -14.79 1.59 9.31
CA GLN A 14 -13.96 0.88 10.29
C GLN A 14 -13.38 1.80 11.36
N LEU A 15 -13.18 3.08 11.02
CA LEU A 15 -12.48 4.03 11.88
C LEU A 15 -13.38 5.17 12.34
N GLY A 16 -14.54 5.39 11.70
CA GLY A 16 -15.46 6.48 12.05
C GLY A 16 -14.96 7.87 11.67
N ALA A 17 -13.97 7.96 10.76
CA ALA A 17 -13.45 9.23 10.29
C ALA A 17 -13.03 9.16 8.81
N GLY A 18 -13.34 10.21 8.07
CA GLY A 18 -13.04 10.31 6.65
C GLY A 18 -11.54 10.35 6.34
N LEU A 19 -11.16 9.68 5.25
CA LEU A 19 -9.80 9.72 4.71
C LEU A 19 -9.50 11.07 4.04
N THR A 20 -8.46 11.76 4.51
CA THR A 20 -8.03 13.07 3.99
C THR A 20 -6.74 13.01 3.18
N ARG A 21 -5.84 12.06 3.48
CA ARG A 21 -4.57 11.91 2.74
C ARG A 21 -4.09 10.47 2.70
N ILE A 22 -3.40 10.12 1.61
CA ILE A 22 -2.61 8.89 1.49
C ILE A 22 -1.13 9.29 1.46
N ASP A 23 -0.34 8.70 2.34
CA ASP A 23 1.10 8.88 2.41
C ASP A 23 1.75 7.83 1.51
N HIS A 24 2.62 8.26 0.58
CA HIS A 24 3.28 7.38 -0.39
C HIS A 24 4.80 7.66 -0.46
N LEU A 25 5.58 6.67 -0.90
CA LEU A 25 7.04 6.77 -1.04
C LEU A 25 7.48 7.08 -2.47
N GLY A 26 6.54 7.07 -3.42
CA GLY A 26 6.78 7.46 -4.81
C GLY A 26 6.26 6.44 -5.79
N SER A 27 6.35 6.79 -7.07
CA SER A 27 5.95 5.92 -8.18
C SER A 27 7.11 5.65 -9.15
N TYR A 28 7.96 6.65 -9.40
CA TYR A 28 9.09 6.52 -10.31
C TYR A 28 10.44 6.43 -9.57
N ALA A 29 11.22 5.43 -9.95
CA ALA A 29 12.64 5.32 -9.62
C ALA A 29 13.32 4.41 -10.66
N CYS A 30 14.17 4.96 -11.53
CA CYS A 30 14.90 4.19 -12.54
C CYS A 30 15.96 3.29 -11.88
N ARG A 31 15.61 2.03 -11.60
CA ARG A 31 16.49 1.05 -10.94
C ARG A 31 16.07 -0.38 -11.20
N ASN A 32 17.02 -1.30 -10.99
CA ASN A 32 16.70 -2.72 -10.87
C ASN A 32 15.98 -3.02 -9.54
N VAL A 33 15.33 -4.19 -9.50
CA VAL A 33 14.73 -4.72 -8.27
C VAL A 33 15.80 -4.79 -7.16
N TYR A 34 15.43 -4.35 -5.95
CA TYR A 34 16.33 -4.23 -4.79
C TYR A 34 17.62 -3.40 -5.02
N HIS A 35 17.61 -2.47 -5.98
CA HIS A 35 18.79 -1.64 -6.31
C HIS A 35 20.04 -2.45 -6.71
N ARG A 36 19.85 -3.66 -7.24
CA ARG A 36 20.97 -4.49 -7.71
C ARG A 36 21.67 -3.85 -8.92
N ALA A 37 22.97 -4.08 -9.07
CA ALA A 37 23.73 -3.59 -10.23
C ALA A 37 23.20 -4.19 -11.55
N GLU A 38 22.78 -5.45 -11.52
CA GLU A 38 22.28 -6.20 -12.67
C GLU A 38 20.93 -6.87 -12.37
N GLY A 39 20.24 -7.28 -13.43
CA GLY A 39 19.00 -8.06 -13.36
C GLY A 39 17.77 -7.30 -13.87
N ARG A 40 16.59 -7.74 -13.44
CA ARG A 40 15.31 -7.19 -13.91
C ARG A 40 15.06 -5.79 -13.36
N LEU A 41 14.57 -4.89 -14.22
CA LEU A 41 14.04 -3.59 -13.82
C LEU A 41 12.88 -3.73 -12.84
N SER A 42 12.82 -2.80 -11.87
CA SER A 42 11.66 -2.63 -10.99
C SER A 42 10.47 -2.08 -11.79
N GLU A 43 9.24 -2.34 -11.34
CA GLU A 43 8.05 -1.66 -11.88
C GLU A 43 8.11 -0.13 -11.68
N HIS A 44 8.80 0.33 -10.62
CA HIS A 44 9.06 1.76 -10.44
C HIS A 44 9.95 2.37 -11.53
N ALA A 45 10.75 1.56 -12.24
CA ALA A 45 11.63 2.07 -13.30
C ALA A 45 10.84 2.66 -14.48
N THR A 46 9.58 2.28 -14.61
CA THR A 46 8.66 2.77 -15.64
C THR A 46 7.41 3.44 -15.06
N ALA A 47 7.42 3.80 -13.78
CA ALA A 47 6.26 4.36 -13.06
C ALA A 47 5.00 3.48 -13.07
N GLU A 48 5.18 2.16 -13.19
CA GLU A 48 4.11 1.16 -13.18
C GLU A 48 3.84 0.61 -11.77
N ALA A 49 4.26 1.34 -10.74
CA ALA A 49 4.03 1.00 -9.34
C ALA A 49 3.85 2.24 -8.48
N LEU A 50 3.18 2.09 -7.34
CA LEU A 50 3.02 3.09 -6.29
C LEU A 50 3.27 2.45 -4.93
N ASP A 51 4.15 3.06 -4.14
CA ASP A 51 4.41 2.61 -2.77
C ASP A 51 3.57 3.40 -1.76
N VAL A 52 2.59 2.77 -1.11
CA VAL A 52 1.71 3.40 -0.11
C VAL A 52 2.19 3.07 1.30
N ALA A 53 2.50 4.09 2.09
CA ALA A 53 3.04 3.95 3.45
C ALA A 53 2.01 4.18 4.57
N GLY A 54 0.87 4.84 4.28
CA GLY A 54 -0.14 5.09 5.29
C GLY A 54 -1.31 5.97 4.85
N PHE A 55 -2.22 6.20 5.79
CA PHE A 55 -3.49 6.91 5.58
C PHE A 55 -3.71 7.91 6.72
N ARG A 56 -4.15 9.12 6.39
CA ARG A 56 -4.48 10.17 7.36
C ARG A 56 -5.97 10.49 7.34
N LEU A 57 -6.53 10.65 8.53
CA LEU A 57 -7.97 10.85 8.72
C LEU A 57 -8.29 12.30 9.09
N ALA A 58 -9.55 12.67 8.95
CA ALA A 58 -10.07 14.01 9.26
C ALA A 58 -9.95 14.38 10.74
N ASP A 59 -9.90 13.40 11.63
CA ASP A 59 -9.73 13.59 13.08
C ASP A 59 -8.26 13.64 13.54
N GLY A 60 -7.32 13.68 12.59
CA GLY A 60 -5.88 13.81 12.86
C GLY A 60 -5.14 12.49 13.05
N ARG A 61 -5.82 11.33 13.07
CA ARG A 61 -5.13 10.03 13.12
C ARG A 61 -4.25 9.81 11.88
N ASN A 62 -3.07 9.24 12.10
CA ASN A 62 -2.14 8.81 11.07
C ASN A 62 -1.87 7.31 11.23
N ILE A 63 -2.41 6.51 10.31
CA ILE A 63 -2.31 5.06 10.30
C ILE A 63 -1.27 4.65 9.27
N THR A 64 -0.05 4.37 9.74
CA THR A 64 1.05 3.91 8.90
C THR A 64 1.07 2.39 8.81
N VAL A 65 1.43 1.83 7.65
CA VAL A 65 1.62 0.38 7.44
C VAL A 65 2.55 -0.19 8.51
N LEU A 66 3.73 0.41 8.71
CA LEU A 66 4.73 -0.05 9.67
C LEU A 66 4.19 -0.24 11.09
N LYS A 67 3.42 0.73 11.60
CA LYS A 67 2.93 0.71 12.99
C LYS A 67 1.68 -0.15 13.15
N ALA A 68 0.79 -0.15 12.16
CA ALA A 68 -0.53 -0.75 12.26
C ALA A 68 -0.59 -2.21 11.82
N TRP A 69 0.31 -2.68 10.93
CA TRP A 69 0.22 -4.01 10.30
C TRP A 69 -0.03 -5.16 11.29
N LYS A 70 0.69 -5.14 12.41
CA LYS A 70 0.64 -6.19 13.45
C LYS A 70 -0.29 -5.87 14.62
N GLN A 71 -1.03 -4.76 14.58
CA GLN A 71 -1.95 -4.40 15.65
C GLN A 71 -3.24 -5.20 15.55
N ASP A 72 -3.76 -5.64 16.68
CA ASP A 72 -5.06 -6.31 16.79
C ASP A 72 -6.15 -5.32 17.20
N ASP A 73 -6.19 -4.19 16.49
CA ASP A 73 -7.15 -3.11 16.71
C ASP A 73 -7.78 -2.66 15.37
N ALA A 74 -8.64 -1.64 15.42
CA ALA A 74 -9.31 -1.11 14.23
C ALA A 74 -8.30 -0.60 13.17
N SER A 75 -7.14 -0.08 13.58
CA SER A 75 -6.12 0.43 12.67
C SER A 75 -5.41 -0.70 11.92
N GLY A 76 -5.12 -1.81 12.61
CA GLY A 76 -4.56 -3.00 12.01
C GLY A 76 -5.55 -3.68 11.07
N SER A 77 -6.82 -3.81 11.48
CA SER A 77 -7.88 -4.35 10.63
C SER A 77 -8.06 -3.51 9.36
N PHE A 78 -8.10 -2.18 9.49
CA PHE A 78 -8.17 -1.27 8.36
C PHE A 78 -6.99 -1.43 7.39
N ILE A 79 -5.75 -1.44 7.88
CA ILE A 79 -4.56 -1.56 7.03
C ILE A 79 -4.50 -2.91 6.29
N ARG A 80 -4.83 -4.02 6.97
CA ARG A 80 -4.89 -5.34 6.33
C ARG A 80 -6.02 -5.42 5.30
N ASP A 81 -7.15 -4.78 5.56
CA ASP A 81 -8.26 -4.68 4.61
C ASP A 81 -7.88 -3.84 3.37
N MET A 82 -7.17 -2.72 3.56
CA MET A 82 -6.64 -1.91 2.46
C MET A 82 -5.69 -2.70 1.56
N PHE A 83 -4.81 -3.50 2.16
CA PHE A 83 -3.93 -4.39 1.40
C PHE A 83 -4.72 -5.43 0.61
N SER A 84 -5.59 -6.19 1.29
CA SER A 84 -6.40 -7.25 0.68
C SER A 84 -7.24 -6.73 -0.49
N ARG A 85 -7.91 -5.59 -0.30
CA ARG A 85 -8.77 -4.96 -1.31
C ARG A 85 -8.02 -4.20 -2.40
N SER A 86 -6.71 -3.98 -2.26
CA SER A 86 -5.94 -3.35 -3.33
C SER A 86 -5.76 -4.30 -4.53
N CYS A 87 -5.62 -5.59 -4.26
CA CYS A 87 -5.28 -6.62 -5.25
C CYS A 87 -6.14 -6.59 -6.54
N PRO A 88 -7.47 -6.43 -6.50
CA PRO A 88 -8.28 -6.38 -7.73
C PRO A 88 -8.16 -5.08 -8.54
N TYR A 89 -7.61 -4.01 -7.94
CA TYR A 89 -7.45 -2.71 -8.59
C TYR A 89 -6.07 -2.52 -9.23
N PHE A 90 -5.10 -3.35 -8.83
CA PHE A 90 -3.73 -3.31 -9.29
C PHE A 90 -3.37 -4.67 -9.92
N GLY A 91 -2.27 -4.75 -10.64
CA GLY A 91 -1.77 -6.03 -11.14
C GLY A 91 -1.26 -6.90 -9.99
N ASN A 92 -0.45 -6.32 -9.11
CA ASN A 92 0.09 -6.98 -7.94
C ASN A 92 0.07 -6.06 -6.71
N SER A 93 0.05 -6.68 -5.54
CA SER A 93 0.16 -6.02 -4.24
C SER A 93 1.15 -6.77 -3.37
N ILE A 94 2.20 -6.10 -2.91
CA ILE A 94 3.23 -6.69 -2.06
C ILE A 94 3.29 -5.94 -0.73
N GLY A 95 3.14 -6.67 0.38
CA GLY A 95 3.03 -6.12 1.72
C GLY A 95 4.08 -6.62 2.71
N PRO A 96 3.93 -6.25 4.00
CA PRO A 96 4.94 -6.51 5.03
C PRO A 96 5.26 -7.98 5.29
N ASP A 97 4.34 -8.89 4.97
CA ASP A 97 4.56 -10.34 5.17
C ASP A 97 5.35 -10.99 4.03
N TYR A 98 5.54 -10.31 2.90
CA TYR A 98 6.32 -10.85 1.78
C TYR A 98 7.83 -10.85 2.08
N ASN A 99 8.37 -9.71 2.51
CA ASN A 99 9.77 -9.59 2.96
C ASN A 99 10.05 -8.26 3.67
N ALA A 100 11.26 -8.15 4.26
CA ALA A 100 11.71 -6.98 4.99
C ALA A 100 11.73 -5.66 4.19
N ALA A 101 11.88 -5.72 2.86
CA ALA A 101 11.89 -4.50 2.05
C ALA A 101 10.52 -3.81 2.00
N HIS A 102 9.43 -4.56 2.22
CA HIS A 102 8.06 -4.06 2.20
C HIS A 102 7.47 -3.90 3.61
N ALA A 103 8.30 -3.93 4.66
CA ALA A 103 7.82 -3.89 6.05
C ALA A 103 7.03 -2.63 6.42
N ASN A 104 7.21 -1.53 5.68
CA ASN A 104 6.64 -0.22 5.98
C ASN A 104 5.74 0.35 4.88
N HIS A 105 5.46 -0.38 3.81
CA HIS A 105 4.62 0.09 2.71
C HIS A 105 3.97 -1.08 1.95
N PHE A 106 2.99 -0.75 1.12
CA PHE A 106 2.46 -1.63 0.09
C PHE A 106 3.03 -1.21 -1.26
N HIS A 107 3.69 -2.13 -1.96
CA HIS A 107 4.01 -1.95 -3.38
C HIS A 107 2.79 -2.36 -4.19
N LEU A 108 2.17 -1.40 -4.88
CA LEU A 108 0.99 -1.61 -5.71
C LEU A 108 1.43 -1.48 -7.18
N GLY A 109 1.64 -2.61 -7.85
CA GLY A 109 2.20 -2.67 -9.21
C GLY A 109 1.14 -3.02 -10.26
N MET A 110 1.42 -2.70 -11.52
CA MET A 110 0.50 -2.92 -12.65
C MET A 110 0.76 -4.25 -13.39
N ARG A 111 1.86 -4.94 -13.10
CA ARG A 111 2.24 -6.22 -13.75
C ARG A 111 1.87 -7.39 -12.84
N TRP A 112 2.05 -8.63 -13.33
CA TRP A 112 1.85 -9.86 -12.53
C TRP A 112 0.45 -10.01 -11.93
N PHE A 113 -0.59 -9.91 -12.77
CA PHE A 113 -2.00 -9.94 -12.34
C PHE A 113 -2.30 -11.07 -11.35
N GLY A 114 -2.80 -10.72 -10.16
CA GLY A 114 -3.17 -11.66 -9.11
C GLY A 114 -2.05 -12.06 -8.15
N PHE A 115 -0.86 -11.45 -8.26
CA PHE A 115 0.21 -11.65 -7.28
C PHE A 115 0.00 -10.77 -6.05
N CYS A 116 -0.55 -11.34 -4.98
CA CYS A 116 -0.90 -10.60 -3.76
C CYS A 116 -0.31 -11.31 -2.54
N ARG A 117 0.77 -10.74 -1.98
CA ARG A 117 1.65 -11.40 -1.00
C ARG A 117 2.16 -10.47 0.08
#